data_AF-A0A6N6RZL7-F1
#
_entry.id   AF-A0A6N6RZL7-F1
#
_cell.length_a   1.000
_cell.length_b   1.000
_cell.length_c   1.000
_cell.angle_alpha   90.00
_cell.angle_beta   90.00
_cell.angle_gamma   90.00
#
_symmetry.space_group_name_H-M   'P 1'
#
loop_
_entity.id
_entity.type
_entity.pdbx_description
1 polymer ?
#
loop_
_entity_poly.entity_id
_entity_poly.type
_entity_poly.pdbx_seq_one_letter_code
_entity_poly.pdbx_strand_id
1 'polypeptide(L)'
;MYEGLAPCPDLGHMHKASGRACSYDRRSRRAPVGHRSKPPRARSGEPMRTTPRTRRVADQIQRDLAEILHTELKDPRVRMVTITGVEVSADLAHAKVYFSALADAATKQLPLAFALSKLKPVFEDPDIRKIGQNLKYEIVVLERNGIMLKGISFDTMIAAHMLDSSRLSYSLDELSRVYLGHLMISYKDVTGSGKTRIPFDEVEIEKAKTYSCEDSDVAMILYKKLEPELEKAGLIDVYGETELKFIGVLARIEMNGVRVDPVKLKELSEEFESGLKELEKEIYAEVG
;
A
#
# COMPACT_ATOMS: atom_id res chain seq x y z
N MET A 1 -26.39 43.14 -0.71
CA MET A 1 -26.43 44.08 0.43
C MET A 1 -26.88 43.31 1.65
N TYR A 2 -25.93 42.97 2.52
CA TYR A 2 -26.12 42.85 3.97
C TYR A 2 -24.70 42.96 4.57
N GLU A 3 -24.48 44.09 5.24
CA GLU A 3 -23.36 44.40 6.13
C GLU A 3 -23.43 43.45 7.34
N GLY A 4 -22.34 42.89 7.88
CA GLY A 4 -21.25 43.58 8.58
C GLY A 4 -21.37 43.29 10.08
N LEU A 5 -20.36 42.65 10.69
CA LEU A 5 -20.00 42.80 12.12
C LEU A 5 -18.64 42.11 12.40
N ALA A 6 -17.89 42.76 13.30
CA ALA A 6 -16.44 42.79 13.50
C ALA A 6 -15.82 41.62 14.33
N PRO A 7 -14.47 41.57 14.52
CA PRO A 7 -13.70 40.40 14.94
C PRO A 7 -13.12 40.42 16.38
N CYS A 8 -12.68 39.22 16.85
CA CYS A 8 -11.63 38.88 17.86
C CYS A 8 -11.79 39.36 19.34
N PRO A 9 -11.24 38.62 20.34
CA PRO A 9 -9.80 38.68 20.59
C PRO A 9 -9.08 37.42 21.13
N ASP A 10 -7.77 37.53 20.95
CA ASP A 10 -6.60 36.82 21.48
C ASP A 10 -6.60 36.56 23.00
N LEU A 11 -6.08 35.41 23.42
CA LEU A 11 -5.57 35.15 24.78
C LEU A 11 -4.40 34.16 24.69
N GLY A 12 -3.20 34.72 24.88
CA GLY A 12 -1.97 33.96 25.01
C GLY A 12 -1.69 33.41 26.42
N HIS A 13 -0.55 32.71 26.46
CA HIS A 13 0.37 32.47 27.57
C HIS A 13 0.30 31.18 28.43
N MET A 14 1.42 30.44 28.29
CA MET A 14 2.31 29.88 29.33
C MET A 14 1.94 28.56 30.05
N HIS A 15 2.78 27.53 29.84
CA HIS A 15 3.77 27.11 30.85
C HIS A 15 4.79 26.06 30.34
N LYS A 16 6.06 26.27 30.71
CA LYS A 16 7.20 25.31 30.66
C LYS A 16 7.33 24.58 31.99
N ALA A 17 7.77 23.31 31.97
CA ALA A 17 8.60 22.60 32.98
C ALA A 17 9.09 21.28 32.33
N SER A 18 10.37 21.00 32.04
CA SER A 18 11.62 20.88 32.80
C SER A 18 11.75 19.65 33.72
N GLY A 19 12.36 18.58 33.19
CA GLY A 19 13.47 17.79 33.78
C GLY A 19 13.27 16.90 35.02
N ARG A 20 13.71 15.64 34.94
CA ARG A 20 14.99 15.16 35.51
C ARG A 20 15.19 13.65 35.33
N ALA A 21 16.45 13.32 35.03
CA ALA A 21 17.02 11.97 35.02
C ALA A 21 17.29 11.47 36.45
N CYS A 22 17.24 10.16 36.64
CA CYS A 22 17.72 9.49 37.85
C CYS A 22 18.76 8.43 37.47
N SER A 23 19.93 8.57 38.07
CA SER A 23 21.14 7.75 37.93
C SER A 23 21.12 6.55 38.87
N TYR A 24 21.66 5.41 38.44
CA TYR A 24 22.18 4.37 39.33
C TYR A 24 23.47 3.76 38.75
N ASP A 25 24.58 3.94 39.48
CA ASP A 25 25.88 3.29 39.30
C ASP A 25 25.93 2.05 40.20
N ARG A 26 26.45 0.93 39.69
CA ARG A 26 27.32 0.01 40.46
C ARG A 26 28.07 -0.95 39.54
N ARG A 27 29.40 -0.84 39.59
CA ARG A 27 30.45 -1.61 38.93
C ARG A 27 30.42 -3.12 39.24
N SER A 28 30.69 -3.95 38.23
CA SER A 28 31.38 -5.23 38.41
C SER A 28 32.24 -5.58 37.16
N ARG A 29 33.31 -6.33 37.41
CA ARG A 29 34.57 -6.39 36.65
C ARG A 29 34.48 -7.26 35.37
N ARG A 30 35.11 -6.80 34.28
CA ARG A 30 35.29 -7.54 33.01
C ARG A 30 36.59 -8.36 33.01
N ALA A 31 36.53 -9.58 32.48
CA ALA A 31 37.66 -10.29 31.84
C ALA A 31 37.29 -10.53 30.35
N PRO A 32 38.24 -10.53 29.39
CA PRO A 32 37.91 -10.57 27.96
C PRO A 32 37.77 -12.00 27.44
N VAL A 33 36.71 -12.27 26.68
CA VAL A 33 36.52 -13.51 25.90
C VAL A 33 36.70 -13.17 24.41
N GLY A 34 37.55 -13.97 23.74
CA GLY A 34 37.99 -13.75 22.37
C GLY A 34 36.87 -13.71 21.33
N HIS A 35 36.98 -12.76 20.39
CA HIS A 35 36.11 -12.63 19.24
C HIS A 35 36.58 -13.56 18.10
N ARG A 36 35.68 -14.44 17.63
CA ARG A 36 35.74 -14.96 16.25
C ARG A 36 35.34 -13.81 15.30
N SER A 37 36.23 -13.45 14.40
CA SER A 37 36.02 -12.43 13.37
C SER A 37 34.94 -12.85 12.37
N LYS A 38 33.86 -12.06 12.26
CA LYS A 38 32.90 -12.13 11.14
C LYS A 38 33.59 -11.72 9.82
N PRO A 39 33.18 -12.25 8.65
CA PRO A 39 33.71 -11.77 7.38
C PRO A 39 33.28 -10.31 7.16
N PRO A 40 34.09 -9.48 6.50
CA PRO A 40 33.78 -8.08 6.33
C PRO A 40 32.57 -7.94 5.39
N ARG A 41 31.50 -7.31 5.88
CA ARG A 41 30.43 -6.80 5.02
C ARG A 41 31.04 -5.72 4.13
N ALA A 42 30.93 -5.88 2.82
CA ALA A 42 31.29 -4.84 1.86
C ALA A 42 30.50 -3.57 2.19
N ARG A 43 31.20 -2.47 2.44
CA ARG A 43 30.60 -1.15 2.62
C ARG A 43 29.99 -0.73 1.29
N SER A 44 28.73 -0.30 1.31
CA SER A 44 28.09 0.32 0.14
C SER A 44 28.88 1.58 -0.23
N GLY A 45 29.65 1.52 -1.30
CA GLY A 45 30.37 2.68 -1.86
C GLY A 45 31.89 2.53 -2.02
N GLU A 46 32.52 1.42 -1.60
CA GLU A 46 33.95 1.18 -1.92
C GLU A 46 34.09 0.47 -3.28
N PRO A 47 34.97 0.95 -4.19
CA PRO A 47 35.21 0.30 -5.47
C PRO A 47 35.84 -1.09 -5.26
N MET A 48 35.26 -2.12 -5.89
CA MET A 48 35.75 -3.49 -5.79
C MET A 48 37.18 -3.60 -6.37
N ARG A 49 38.05 -4.37 -5.70
CA ARG A 49 39.40 -4.65 -6.22
C ARG A 49 39.30 -5.46 -7.52
N THR A 50 39.78 -4.88 -8.63
CA THR A 50 39.74 -5.49 -9.95
C THR A 50 40.99 -6.35 -10.20
N THR A 51 40.80 -7.57 -10.67
CA THR A 51 41.87 -8.47 -11.15
C THR A 51 41.66 -8.74 -12.64
N PRO A 52 42.69 -9.16 -13.39
CA PRO A 52 42.52 -9.53 -14.80
C PRO A 52 41.46 -10.62 -15.00
N ARG A 53 41.29 -11.52 -14.03
CA ARG A 53 40.28 -12.57 -14.05
C ARG A 53 38.87 -12.03 -13.81
N THR A 54 38.67 -11.17 -12.80
CA THR A 54 37.35 -10.59 -12.51
C THR A 54 36.89 -9.64 -13.60
N ARG A 55 37.81 -8.90 -14.24
CA ARG A 55 37.52 -8.07 -15.42
C ARG A 55 37.03 -8.88 -16.61
N ARG A 56 37.69 -10.00 -16.95
CA ARG A 56 37.26 -10.87 -18.06
C ARG A 56 35.87 -11.46 -17.81
N VAL A 57 35.59 -11.84 -16.57
CA VAL A 57 34.26 -12.36 -16.17
C VAL A 57 33.21 -11.26 -16.24
N ALA A 58 33.52 -10.04 -15.79
CA ALA A 58 32.64 -8.88 -15.91
C ALA A 58 32.33 -8.54 -17.37
N ASP A 59 33.36 -8.49 -18.23
CA ASP A 59 33.21 -8.22 -19.67
C ASP A 59 32.36 -9.30 -20.36
N GLN A 60 32.51 -10.56 -19.93
CA GLN A 60 31.71 -11.67 -20.47
C GLN A 60 30.25 -11.58 -20.02
N ILE A 61 30.01 -11.36 -18.72
CA ILE A 61 28.67 -11.16 -18.18
C ILE A 61 27.98 -9.97 -18.85
N GLN A 62 28.70 -8.87 -19.10
CA GLN A 62 28.14 -7.71 -19.77
C GLN A 62 27.69 -8.03 -21.20
N ARG A 63 28.49 -8.78 -21.97
CA ARG A 63 28.14 -9.19 -23.33
C ARG A 63 26.96 -10.15 -23.34
N ASP A 64 27.00 -11.19 -22.50
CA ASP A 64 25.96 -12.21 -22.45
C ASP A 64 24.62 -11.60 -21.99
N LEU A 65 24.64 -10.71 -20.99
CA LEU A 65 23.44 -9.99 -20.56
C LEU A 65 22.91 -9.06 -21.64
N ALA A 66 23.78 -8.32 -22.35
CA ALA A 66 23.34 -7.46 -23.44
C ALA A 66 22.70 -8.27 -24.57
N GLU A 67 23.25 -9.44 -24.91
CA GLU A 67 22.68 -10.35 -25.91
C GLU A 67 21.33 -10.91 -25.45
N ILE A 68 21.26 -11.50 -24.25
CA ILE A 68 20.02 -12.06 -23.68
C ILE A 68 18.90 -11.00 -23.62
N LEU A 69 19.24 -9.76 -23.22
CA LEU A 69 18.29 -8.65 -23.17
C LEU A 69 17.76 -8.26 -24.56
N HIS A 70 18.56 -8.40 -25.61
CA HIS A 70 18.17 -8.04 -26.97
C HIS A 70 17.47 -9.18 -27.74
N THR A 71 17.85 -10.44 -27.52
CA THR A 71 17.35 -11.59 -28.31
C THR A 71 16.28 -12.40 -27.60
N GLU A 72 16.43 -12.60 -26.29
CA GLU A 72 15.58 -13.53 -25.54
C GLU A 72 14.53 -12.81 -24.69
N LEU A 73 14.81 -11.58 -24.26
CA LEU A 73 13.92 -10.83 -23.38
C LEU A 73 12.85 -10.07 -24.18
N LYS A 74 11.72 -10.75 -24.42
CA LYS A 74 10.55 -10.18 -25.13
C LYS A 74 9.64 -9.35 -24.21
N ASP A 75 10.22 -8.55 -23.32
CA ASP A 75 9.49 -7.64 -22.44
C ASP A 75 9.55 -6.19 -22.97
N PRO A 76 8.41 -5.56 -23.32
CA PRO A 76 8.36 -4.18 -23.79
C PRO A 76 8.97 -3.15 -22.82
N ARG A 77 8.99 -3.44 -21.51
CA ARG A 77 9.53 -2.55 -20.45
C ARG A 77 11.06 -2.58 -20.37
N VAL A 78 11.70 -3.62 -20.90
CA VAL A 78 13.16 -3.84 -20.84
C VAL A 78 13.82 -3.61 -22.21
N ARG A 79 13.02 -3.39 -23.25
CA ARG A 79 13.45 -3.19 -24.64
C ARG A 79 14.38 -1.99 -24.87
N MET A 80 14.44 -1.05 -23.94
CA MET A 80 15.28 0.14 -23.99
C MET A 80 16.26 0.21 -22.82
N VAL A 81 16.71 -0.95 -22.33
CA VAL A 81 17.73 -1.07 -21.29
C VAL A 81 19.08 -1.37 -21.93
N THR A 82 20.07 -0.52 -21.68
CA THR A 82 21.47 -0.74 -22.08
C THR A 82 22.30 -1.02 -20.83
N ILE A 83 23.08 -2.11 -20.84
CA ILE A 83 24.03 -2.42 -19.78
C ILE A 83 25.27 -1.53 -19.94
N THR A 84 25.44 -0.58 -19.04
CA THR A 84 26.52 0.42 -19.08
C THR A 84 27.80 -0.07 -18.42
N GLY A 85 27.72 -1.06 -17.53
CA GLY A 85 28.91 -1.69 -16.95
C GLY A 85 28.58 -2.84 -16.00
N VAL A 86 29.58 -3.68 -15.71
CA VAL A 86 29.48 -4.76 -14.72
C VAL A 86 30.73 -4.74 -13.85
N GLU A 87 30.54 -4.87 -12.54
CA GLU A 87 31.60 -5.08 -11.56
C GLU A 87 31.41 -6.43 -10.90
N VAL A 88 32.49 -7.20 -10.73
CA VAL A 88 32.42 -8.53 -10.11
C VAL A 88 33.32 -8.57 -8.88
N SER A 89 32.76 -9.11 -7.80
CA SER A 89 33.47 -9.40 -6.55
C SER A 89 34.68 -10.31 -6.75
N ALA A 90 35.69 -10.18 -5.89
CA ALA A 90 36.93 -10.95 -6.02
C ALA A 90 36.74 -12.47 -5.90
N ASP A 91 35.70 -12.91 -5.19
CA ASP A 91 35.29 -14.31 -5.06
C ASP A 91 34.33 -14.78 -6.18
N LEU A 92 34.00 -13.90 -7.12
CA LEU A 92 33.07 -14.12 -8.25
C LEU A 92 31.63 -14.47 -7.82
N ALA A 93 31.30 -14.40 -6.53
CA ALA A 93 29.99 -14.79 -6.03
C ALA A 93 28.91 -13.73 -6.31
N HIS A 94 29.33 -12.48 -6.50
CA HIS A 94 28.44 -11.34 -6.72
C HIS A 94 28.89 -10.50 -7.91
N ALA A 95 27.95 -10.17 -8.80
CA ALA A 95 28.11 -9.19 -9.86
C ALA A 95 27.15 -8.02 -9.63
N LYS A 96 27.66 -6.80 -9.78
CA LYS A 96 26.90 -5.57 -9.74
C LYS A 96 26.80 -5.03 -11.16
N VAL A 97 25.59 -5.01 -11.68
CA VAL A 97 25.31 -4.62 -13.07
C VAL A 97 24.72 -3.22 -13.06
N TYR A 98 25.34 -2.32 -13.82
CA TYR A 98 24.86 -0.96 -14.06
C TYR A 98 24.12 -0.95 -15.40
N PHE A 99 22.92 -0.37 -15.41
CA PHE A 99 22.11 -0.25 -16.61
C PHE A 99 21.48 1.13 -16.71
N SER A 100 21.21 1.57 -17.92
CA SER A 100 20.38 2.74 -18.21
C SER A 100 19.13 2.27 -18.95
N ALA A 101 17.96 2.58 -18.41
CA ALA A 101 16.70 2.40 -19.10
C ALA A 101 16.26 3.75 -19.70
N LEU A 102 15.98 3.78 -21.00
CA LEU A 102 15.19 4.87 -21.58
C LEU A 102 13.76 4.66 -21.08
N ALA A 103 13.39 5.30 -19.98
CA ALA A 103 12.01 5.36 -19.55
C ALA A 103 11.21 6.05 -20.66
N ASP A 104 10.11 5.43 -21.08
CA ASP A 104 9.23 6.02 -22.05
C ASP A 104 8.58 7.27 -21.43
N ALA A 105 9.21 8.42 -21.67
CA ALA A 105 8.74 9.75 -21.31
C ALA A 105 7.58 10.21 -22.20
N ALA A 106 6.80 9.27 -22.75
CA ALA A 106 5.73 9.55 -23.71
C ALA A 106 4.46 10.13 -23.07
N THR A 107 4.30 10.10 -21.74
CA THR A 107 3.32 10.95 -21.05
C THR A 107 3.95 11.71 -19.89
N LYS A 108 4.03 13.04 -20.04
CA LYS A 108 4.43 13.94 -18.94
C LYS A 108 3.36 13.89 -17.85
N GLN A 109 3.59 13.11 -16.81
CA GLN A 109 2.73 13.11 -15.62
C GLN A 109 3.16 14.20 -14.63
N LEU A 110 2.22 14.69 -13.83
CA LEU A 110 2.53 15.63 -12.76
C LEU A 110 3.30 14.90 -11.65
N PRO A 111 4.33 15.52 -11.04
CA PRO A 111 4.98 14.96 -9.86
C PRO A 111 3.95 14.74 -8.74
N LEU A 112 4.01 13.59 -8.07
CA LEU A 112 3.03 13.21 -7.03
C LEU A 112 2.85 14.30 -5.97
N ALA A 113 3.95 14.83 -5.42
CA ALA A 113 3.90 15.89 -4.42
C ALA A 113 3.18 17.15 -4.92
N PHE A 114 3.36 17.50 -6.21
CA PHE A 114 2.67 18.62 -6.82
C PHE A 114 1.16 18.32 -6.96
N ALA A 115 0.78 17.16 -7.50
CA ALA A 115 -0.61 16.77 -7.64
C ALA A 115 -1.34 16.75 -6.29
N LEU A 116 -0.74 16.11 -5.28
CA LEU A 116 -1.28 16.07 -3.92
C LEU A 116 -1.42 17.46 -3.31
N SER A 117 -0.45 18.36 -3.52
CA SER A 117 -0.54 19.74 -3.03
C SER A 117 -1.73 20.52 -3.61
N LYS A 118 -2.13 20.21 -4.85
CA LYS A 118 -3.27 20.84 -5.52
C LYS A 118 -4.61 20.21 -5.12
N LEU A 119 -4.63 18.91 -4.84
CA LEU A 119 -5.84 18.20 -4.45
C LEU A 119 -6.12 18.27 -2.94
N LYS A 120 -5.09 18.48 -2.12
CA LYS A 120 -5.22 18.54 -0.65
C LYS A 120 -6.30 19.52 -0.17
N PRO A 121 -6.40 20.77 -0.67
CA PRO A 121 -7.48 21.67 -0.28
C PRO A 121 -8.87 21.09 -0.56
N VAL A 122 -9.05 20.38 -1.68
CA VAL A 122 -10.33 19.75 -2.04
C VAL A 122 -10.65 18.58 -1.10
N PHE A 123 -9.66 17.72 -0.81
CA PHE A 123 -9.84 16.57 0.06
C PHE A 123 -10.07 16.93 1.53
N GLU A 124 -9.42 17.99 2.04
CA GLU A 124 -9.50 18.39 3.46
C GLU A 124 -10.62 19.40 3.76
N ASP A 125 -11.33 19.90 2.75
CA ASP A 125 -12.48 20.79 2.89
C ASP A 125 -13.74 19.99 3.28
N PRO A 126 -14.37 20.25 4.45
CA PRO A 126 -15.59 19.54 4.85
C PRO A 126 -16.83 19.93 4.02
N ASP A 127 -16.85 21.11 3.39
CA ASP A 127 -18.00 21.63 2.65
C ASP A 127 -18.09 21.04 1.23
N ILE A 128 -16.97 20.54 0.72
CA ILE A 128 -16.96 19.75 -0.52
C ILE A 128 -17.39 18.33 -0.19
N ARG A 129 -18.56 17.93 -0.67
CA ARG A 129 -19.10 16.57 -0.53
C ARG A 129 -18.27 15.55 -1.33
N LYS A 130 -17.88 14.45 -0.68
CA LYS A 130 -17.20 13.30 -1.29
C LYS A 130 -18.14 12.12 -1.31
N ILE A 131 -18.18 11.47 -2.46
CA ILE A 131 -18.95 10.25 -2.75
C ILE A 131 -17.94 9.24 -3.26
N GLY A 132 -18.06 7.98 -2.83
CA GLY A 132 -17.20 6.91 -3.33
C GLY A 132 -17.67 5.54 -2.88
N GLN A 133 -16.78 4.57 -3.04
CA GLN A 133 -17.00 3.18 -2.69
C GLN A 133 -15.90 2.75 -1.73
N ASN A 134 -16.25 2.22 -0.55
CA ASN A 134 -15.28 1.74 0.43
C ASN A 134 -14.26 2.82 0.87
N LEU A 135 -14.76 4.02 1.18
CA LEU A 135 -14.00 5.24 1.51
C LEU A 135 -13.00 5.09 2.66
N LYS A 136 -13.11 4.02 3.46
CA LYS A 136 -12.08 3.64 4.44
C LYS A 136 -10.71 3.47 3.77
N TYR A 137 -10.66 2.83 2.60
CA TYR A 137 -9.41 2.62 1.87
C TYR A 137 -8.80 3.96 1.43
N GLU A 138 -9.62 4.86 0.89
CA GLU A 138 -9.20 6.20 0.47
C GLU A 138 -8.66 7.00 1.66
N ILE A 139 -9.29 6.93 2.85
CA ILE A 139 -8.77 7.55 4.08
C ILE A 139 -7.36 7.04 4.37
N VAL A 140 -7.15 5.71 4.38
CA VAL A 140 -5.84 5.12 4.70
C VAL A 140 -4.77 5.53 3.70
N VAL A 141 -5.10 5.55 2.40
CA VAL A 141 -4.15 5.95 1.35
C VAL A 141 -3.81 7.43 1.44
N LEU A 142 -4.80 8.30 1.63
CA LEU A 142 -4.62 9.74 1.72
C LEU A 142 -3.87 10.15 3.00
N GLU A 143 -4.17 9.54 4.14
CA GLU A 143 -3.48 9.84 5.41
C GLU A 143 -2.00 9.46 5.36
N ARG A 144 -1.64 8.34 4.72
CA ARG A 144 -0.24 7.97 4.44
C ARG A 144 0.51 9.00 3.59
N ASN A 145 -0.23 9.80 2.82
CA ASN A 145 0.28 10.90 2.02
C ASN A 145 0.08 12.28 2.68
N GLY A 146 -0.27 12.31 3.97
CA GLY A 146 -0.42 13.54 4.76
C GLY A 146 -1.66 14.36 4.40
N ILE A 147 -2.73 13.72 3.91
CA ILE A 147 -4.02 14.35 3.59
C ILE A 147 -5.11 13.74 4.48
N MET A 148 -5.83 14.59 5.21
CA MET A 148 -6.98 14.17 6.02
C MET A 148 -8.28 14.30 5.22
N LEU A 149 -8.80 13.19 4.70
CA LEU A 149 -10.05 13.21 3.95
C LEU A 149 -11.23 13.68 4.82
N LYS A 150 -11.89 14.76 4.40
CA LYS A 150 -13.10 15.32 5.04
C LYS A 150 -14.24 15.42 4.03
N GLY A 151 -15.45 15.70 4.54
CA GLY A 151 -16.63 15.89 3.71
C GLY A 151 -17.15 14.59 3.09
N ILE A 152 -16.84 13.43 3.69
CA ILE A 152 -17.44 12.16 3.29
C ILE A 152 -18.95 12.26 3.47
N SER A 153 -19.67 12.18 2.36
CA SER A 153 -21.12 12.36 2.32
C SER A 153 -21.86 11.11 1.86
N PHE A 154 -21.17 10.19 1.18
CA PHE A 154 -21.77 8.93 0.74
C PHE A 154 -20.71 7.87 0.42
N ASP A 155 -20.89 6.68 0.97
CA ASP A 155 -20.23 5.43 0.59
C ASP A 155 -21.27 4.45 0.01
N THR A 156 -21.11 4.08 -1.27
CA THR A 156 -22.04 3.20 -1.99
C THR A 156 -22.05 1.77 -1.47
N MET A 157 -20.93 1.28 -0.91
CA MET A 157 -20.83 -0.07 -0.35
C MET A 157 -21.70 -0.18 0.90
N ILE A 158 -21.58 0.80 1.79
CA ILE A 158 -22.33 0.86 3.06
C ILE A 158 -23.82 1.08 2.78
N ALA A 159 -24.14 1.99 1.86
CA ALA A 159 -25.53 2.25 1.48
C ALA A 159 -26.21 0.98 0.95
N ALA A 160 -25.54 0.25 0.05
CA ALA A 160 -26.07 -1.00 -0.49
C ALA A 160 -26.21 -2.08 0.60
N HIS A 161 -25.24 -2.20 1.52
CA HIS A 161 -25.31 -3.14 2.64
C HIS A 161 -26.47 -2.84 3.60
N MET A 162 -26.72 -1.56 3.90
CA MET A 162 -27.85 -1.17 4.75
C MET A 162 -29.21 -1.49 4.12
N LEU A 163 -29.31 -1.32 2.80
CA LEU A 163 -30.55 -1.61 2.07
C LEU A 163 -30.83 -3.11 1.93
N ASP A 164 -29.79 -3.92 1.75
CA ASP A 164 -29.91 -5.36 1.59
C ASP A 164 -28.64 -6.05 2.05
N SER A 165 -28.63 -6.49 3.32
CA SER A 165 -27.48 -7.15 3.94
C SER A 165 -27.30 -8.61 3.50
N SER A 166 -28.23 -9.16 2.70
CA SER A 166 -28.22 -10.59 2.32
C SER A 166 -27.32 -10.90 1.12
N ARG A 167 -26.74 -9.87 0.49
CA ARG A 167 -25.93 -10.01 -0.72
C ARG A 167 -24.60 -10.68 -0.43
N LEU A 168 -24.16 -11.48 -1.40
CA LEU A 168 -22.86 -12.15 -1.35
C LEU A 168 -21.68 -11.21 -1.53
N SER A 169 -21.87 -10.09 -2.26
CA SER A 169 -20.83 -9.11 -2.54
C SER A 169 -21.41 -7.70 -2.62
N TYR A 170 -20.63 -6.73 -2.15
CA TYR A 170 -20.88 -5.29 -2.28
C TYR A 170 -19.77 -4.59 -3.06
N SER A 171 -18.99 -5.33 -3.86
CA SER A 171 -18.00 -4.73 -4.75
C SER A 171 -18.66 -3.80 -5.77
N LEU A 172 -17.92 -2.79 -6.24
CA LEU A 172 -18.44 -1.83 -7.20
C LEU A 172 -18.92 -2.51 -8.48
N ASP A 173 -18.16 -3.49 -8.99
CA ASP A 173 -18.53 -4.34 -10.14
C ASP A 173 -19.89 -5.01 -9.95
N GLU A 174 -20.14 -5.60 -8.79
CA GLU A 174 -21.38 -6.34 -8.53
C GLU A 174 -22.55 -5.38 -8.36
N LEU A 175 -22.34 -4.26 -7.67
CA LEU A 175 -23.36 -3.22 -7.54
C LEU A 175 -23.70 -2.61 -8.90
N SER A 176 -22.71 -2.32 -9.74
CA SER A 176 -22.91 -1.86 -11.12
C SER A 176 -23.75 -2.84 -11.93
N ARG A 177 -23.38 -4.12 -11.91
CA ARG A 177 -24.09 -5.16 -12.65
C ARG A 177 -25.55 -5.27 -12.21
N VAL A 178 -25.81 -5.30 -10.90
CA VAL A 178 -27.16 -5.51 -10.35
C VAL A 178 -28.04 -4.27 -10.46
N TYR A 179 -27.50 -3.09 -10.16
CA TYR A 179 -28.31 -1.86 -10.11
C TYR A 179 -28.41 -1.17 -11.47
N LEU A 180 -27.39 -1.30 -12.32
CA LEU A 180 -27.27 -0.54 -13.57
C LEU A 180 -27.28 -1.44 -14.82
N GLY A 181 -27.14 -2.77 -14.66
CA GLY A 181 -26.98 -3.67 -15.80
C GLY A 181 -25.67 -3.46 -16.56
N HIS A 182 -24.69 -2.80 -15.93
CA HIS A 182 -23.43 -2.41 -16.55
C HIS A 182 -22.28 -3.29 -16.07
N LEU A 183 -21.55 -3.88 -17.02
CA LEU A 183 -20.34 -4.66 -16.76
C LEU A 183 -19.14 -3.71 -16.84
N MET A 184 -18.51 -3.50 -15.68
CA MET A 184 -17.33 -2.64 -15.56
C MET A 184 -16.07 -3.32 -16.07
N ILE A 185 -15.05 -2.50 -16.34
CA ILE A 185 -13.67 -2.93 -16.53
C ILE A 185 -13.16 -3.40 -15.17
N SER A 186 -12.82 -4.68 -15.04
CA SER A 186 -12.32 -5.21 -13.78
C SER A 186 -10.86 -4.82 -13.56
N TYR A 187 -10.42 -4.83 -12.29
CA TYR A 187 -9.00 -4.66 -11.96
C TYR A 187 -8.08 -5.66 -12.71
N LYS A 188 -8.59 -6.86 -13.00
CA LYS A 188 -7.84 -7.89 -13.76
C LYS A 188 -7.71 -7.55 -15.24
N ASP A 189 -8.66 -6.80 -15.82
CA ASP A 189 -8.60 -6.40 -17.23
C ASP A 189 -7.48 -5.40 -17.47
N VAL A 190 -7.17 -4.56 -16.46
CA VAL A 190 -6.07 -3.59 -16.53
C VAL A 190 -4.74 -4.12 -16.01
N THR A 191 -4.75 -4.99 -14.99
CA THR A 191 -3.50 -5.50 -14.38
C THR A 191 -3.11 -6.91 -14.78
N GLY A 192 -3.95 -7.66 -15.50
CA GLY A 192 -3.74 -9.08 -15.75
C GLY A 192 -4.05 -9.96 -14.53
N SER A 193 -3.62 -11.23 -14.58
CA SER A 193 -3.96 -12.21 -13.55
C SER A 193 -2.85 -13.22 -13.29
N GLY A 194 -2.87 -13.85 -12.11
CA GLY A 194 -1.88 -14.87 -11.73
C GLY A 194 -0.44 -14.36 -11.82
N LYS A 195 0.42 -15.12 -12.49
CA LYS A 195 1.85 -14.79 -12.65
C LYS A 195 2.12 -13.62 -13.60
N THR A 196 1.16 -13.24 -14.45
CA THR A 196 1.31 -12.12 -15.39
C THR A 196 0.70 -10.83 -14.86
N ARG A 197 0.20 -10.82 -13.61
CA ARG A 197 -0.34 -9.62 -12.98
C ARG A 197 0.77 -8.59 -12.77
N ILE A 198 0.56 -7.39 -13.30
CA ILE A 198 1.43 -6.23 -13.09
C ILE A 198 0.87 -5.34 -11.96
N PRO A 199 1.72 -4.58 -11.25
CA PRO A 199 1.25 -3.54 -10.33
C PRO A 199 0.59 -2.39 -11.10
N PHE A 200 -0.25 -1.60 -10.43
CA PHE A 200 -1.08 -0.59 -11.10
C PHE A 200 -0.27 0.58 -11.67
N ASP A 201 0.90 0.88 -11.10
CA ASP A 201 1.83 1.90 -11.57
C ASP A 201 2.52 1.54 -12.90
N GLU A 202 2.43 0.27 -13.32
CA GLU A 202 2.91 -0.20 -14.62
C GLU A 202 1.79 -0.31 -15.68
N VAL A 203 0.55 0.02 -15.33
CA VAL A 203 -0.58 0.04 -16.27
C VAL A 203 -0.43 1.22 -17.24
N GLU A 204 -0.74 0.97 -18.51
CA GLU A 204 -0.74 2.00 -19.54
C GLU A 204 -1.74 3.12 -19.20
N ILE A 205 -1.33 4.37 -19.37
CA ILE A 205 -2.04 5.53 -18.80
C ILE A 205 -3.46 5.70 -19.31
N GLU A 206 -3.74 5.40 -20.59
CA GLU A 206 -5.10 5.48 -21.14
C GLU A 206 -6.01 4.39 -20.55
N LYS A 207 -5.49 3.18 -20.34
CA LYS A 207 -6.21 2.12 -19.61
C LYS A 207 -6.47 2.49 -18.16
N ALA A 208 -5.45 2.99 -17.45
CA ALA A 208 -5.57 3.43 -16.06
C ALA A 208 -6.61 4.54 -15.93
N LYS A 209 -6.55 5.55 -16.82
CA LYS A 209 -7.53 6.65 -16.89
C LYS A 209 -8.94 6.12 -17.08
N THR A 210 -9.16 5.27 -18.09
CA THR A 210 -10.49 4.75 -18.43
C THR A 210 -11.08 3.97 -17.26
N TYR A 211 -10.30 3.07 -16.66
CA TYR A 211 -10.70 2.31 -15.49
C TYR A 211 -11.03 3.20 -14.28
N SER A 212 -10.15 4.13 -13.90
CA SER A 212 -10.36 4.99 -12.73
C SER A 212 -11.50 6.00 -12.92
N CYS A 213 -11.72 6.48 -14.15
CA CYS A 213 -12.87 7.33 -14.47
C CYS A 213 -14.18 6.54 -14.38
N GLU A 214 -14.22 5.31 -14.90
CA GLU A 214 -15.40 4.45 -14.80
C GLU A 214 -15.78 4.17 -13.35
N ASP A 215 -14.82 3.82 -12.49
CA ASP A 215 -15.06 3.61 -11.05
C ASP A 215 -15.72 4.84 -10.40
N SER A 216 -15.21 6.04 -10.71
CA SER A 216 -15.74 7.29 -10.17
C SER A 216 -17.14 7.62 -10.68
N ASP A 217 -17.39 7.41 -11.97
CA ASP A 217 -18.68 7.66 -12.61
C ASP A 217 -19.75 6.69 -12.11
N VAL A 218 -19.41 5.40 -12.01
CA VAL A 218 -20.32 4.37 -11.50
C VAL A 218 -20.68 4.64 -10.04
N ALA A 219 -19.73 5.00 -9.18
CA ALA A 219 -20.01 5.38 -7.80
C ALA A 219 -21.00 6.55 -7.72
N MET A 220 -20.84 7.57 -8.58
CA MET A 220 -21.76 8.71 -8.66
C MET A 220 -23.17 8.32 -9.15
N ILE A 221 -23.26 7.41 -10.13
CA ILE A 221 -24.55 6.92 -10.64
C ILE A 221 -25.26 6.07 -9.58
N LEU A 222 -24.52 5.19 -8.88
CA LEU A 222 -25.05 4.38 -7.80
C LEU A 222 -25.55 5.26 -6.65
N TYR A 223 -24.80 6.29 -6.25
CA TYR A 223 -25.24 7.27 -5.26
C TYR A 223 -26.64 7.83 -5.57
N LYS A 224 -26.84 8.32 -6.80
CA LYS A 224 -28.14 8.86 -7.24
C LYS A 224 -29.29 7.85 -7.18
N LYS A 225 -28.98 6.55 -7.21
CA LYS A 225 -29.97 5.47 -7.11
C LYS A 225 -30.17 4.98 -5.68
N LEU A 226 -29.13 4.95 -4.87
CA LEU A 226 -29.15 4.38 -3.51
C LEU A 226 -29.60 5.39 -2.45
N GLU A 227 -29.26 6.68 -2.59
CA GLU A 227 -29.67 7.71 -1.62
C GLU A 227 -31.20 7.81 -1.50
N PRO A 228 -31.99 7.88 -2.60
CA PRO A 228 -33.45 7.92 -2.49
C PRO A 228 -34.04 6.63 -1.89
N GLU A 229 -33.38 5.48 -2.08
CA GLU A 229 -33.84 4.21 -1.50
C GLU A 229 -33.58 4.16 0.01
N LEU A 230 -32.45 4.72 0.49
CA LEU A 230 -32.18 4.90 1.91
C LEU A 230 -33.22 5.82 2.56
N GLU A 231 -33.59 6.92 1.89
CA GLU A 231 -34.64 7.82 2.36
C GLU A 231 -35.99 7.10 2.45
N LYS A 232 -36.40 6.38 1.39
CA LYS A 232 -37.66 5.60 1.40
C LYS A 232 -37.70 4.53 2.48
N ALA A 233 -36.56 3.92 2.79
CA ALA A 233 -36.43 2.92 3.84
C ALA A 233 -36.35 3.53 5.26
N GLY A 234 -36.27 4.87 5.39
CA GLY A 234 -36.11 5.55 6.67
C GLY A 234 -34.73 5.33 7.31
N LEU A 235 -33.71 5.01 6.51
CA LEU A 235 -32.36 4.67 6.98
C LEU A 235 -31.36 5.82 6.87
N ILE A 236 -31.74 6.92 6.21
CA ILE A 236 -30.81 8.02 5.86
C ILE A 236 -30.14 8.66 7.09
N ASP A 237 -30.87 8.81 8.20
CA ASP A 237 -30.34 9.40 9.44
C ASP A 237 -29.30 8.49 10.07
N VAL A 238 -29.58 7.18 10.19
CA VAL A 238 -28.64 6.20 10.76
C VAL A 238 -27.40 6.08 9.87
N TYR A 239 -27.60 6.06 8.55
CA TYR A 239 -26.52 6.04 7.58
C TYR A 239 -25.57 7.23 7.76
N GLY A 240 -26.10 8.46 7.77
CA GLY A 240 -25.30 9.67 7.88
C GLY A 240 -24.68 9.88 9.27
N GLU A 241 -25.47 9.73 10.33
CA GLU A 241 -25.06 10.09 11.69
C GLU A 241 -24.21 9.02 12.37
N THR A 242 -24.30 7.77 11.91
CA THR A 242 -23.61 6.63 12.53
C THR A 242 -22.64 5.97 11.56
N GLU A 243 -23.13 5.40 10.47
CA GLU A 243 -22.32 4.54 9.59
C GLU A 243 -21.17 5.32 8.91
N LEU A 244 -21.45 6.50 8.34
CA LEU A 244 -20.41 7.31 7.69
C LEU A 244 -19.32 7.78 8.67
N LYS A 245 -19.69 8.11 9.92
CA LYS A 245 -18.71 8.50 10.95
C LYS A 245 -17.82 7.32 11.36
N PHE A 246 -18.36 6.10 11.31
CA PHE A 246 -17.64 4.90 11.70
C PHE A 246 -16.51 4.53 10.75
N ILE A 247 -16.61 4.92 9.47
CA ILE A 247 -15.56 4.74 8.46
C ILE A 247 -14.20 5.27 8.96
N GLY A 248 -14.18 6.49 9.51
CA GLY A 248 -12.97 7.11 10.02
C GLY A 248 -12.41 6.42 11.26
N VAL A 249 -13.28 5.84 12.11
CA VAL A 249 -12.85 5.05 13.28
C VAL A 249 -12.17 3.76 12.81
N LEU A 250 -12.79 3.04 11.87
CA LEU A 250 -12.26 1.79 11.31
C LEU A 250 -10.92 2.01 10.61
N ALA A 251 -10.79 3.09 9.83
CA ALA A 251 -9.53 3.44 9.19
C ALA A 251 -8.39 3.62 10.22
N ARG A 252 -8.65 4.33 11.33
CA ARG A 252 -7.65 4.51 12.41
C ARG A 252 -7.28 3.21 13.11
N ILE A 253 -8.27 2.33 13.37
CA ILE A 253 -7.99 1.01 13.96
C ILE A 253 -7.08 0.20 13.03
N GLU A 254 -7.36 0.22 11.71
CA GLU A 254 -6.55 -0.47 10.71
C GLU A 254 -5.12 0.08 10.64
N MET A 255 -4.95 1.41 10.65
CA MET A 255 -3.63 2.05 10.60
C MET A 255 -2.82 1.84 11.87
N ASN A 256 -3.45 1.80 13.03
CA ASN A 256 -2.78 1.52 14.30
C ASN A 256 -2.29 0.06 14.38
N GLY A 257 -3.07 -0.86 13.81
CA GLY A 257 -2.80 -2.29 13.87
C GLY A 257 -2.88 -2.86 15.29
N VAL A 258 -2.43 -4.10 15.43
CA VAL A 258 -2.31 -4.80 16.72
C VAL A 258 -0.89 -5.29 16.90
N ARG A 259 -0.31 -5.07 18.09
CA ARG A 259 1.01 -5.61 18.42
C ARG A 259 0.87 -7.09 18.75
N VAL A 260 1.68 -7.91 18.09
CA VAL A 260 1.69 -9.36 18.26
C VAL A 260 3.04 -9.80 18.83
N ASP A 261 3.03 -10.83 19.70
CA ASP A 261 4.23 -11.47 20.22
C ASP A 261 4.61 -12.68 19.35
N PRO A 262 5.69 -12.60 18.55
CA PRO A 262 6.10 -13.69 17.67
C PRO A 262 6.66 -14.89 18.43
N VAL A 263 7.21 -14.71 19.63
CA VAL A 263 7.72 -15.81 20.45
C VAL A 263 6.55 -16.63 20.95
N LYS A 264 5.52 -15.98 21.49
CA LYS A 264 4.32 -16.67 21.97
C LYS A 264 3.56 -17.38 20.86
N LEU A 265 3.47 -16.76 19.67
CA LEU A 265 2.88 -17.42 18.50
C LEU A 265 3.66 -18.68 18.09
N LYS A 266 4.99 -18.66 18.19
CA LYS A 266 5.80 -19.83 17.88
C LYS A 266 5.58 -20.96 18.89
N GLU A 267 5.52 -20.64 20.18
CA GLU A 267 5.19 -21.62 21.23
C GLU A 267 3.83 -22.28 20.97
N LEU A 268 2.80 -21.51 20.66
CA LEU A 268 1.47 -22.06 20.32
C LEU A 268 1.53 -22.95 19.08
N SER A 269 2.33 -22.59 18.08
CA SER A 269 2.50 -23.42 16.88
C SER A 269 3.13 -24.78 17.19
N GLU A 270 4.13 -24.82 18.07
CA GLU A 270 4.81 -26.05 18.50
C GLU A 270 3.88 -26.93 19.37
N GLU A 271 3.04 -26.31 20.20
CA GLU A 271 2.01 -26.97 21.00
C GLU A 271 0.96 -27.64 20.10
N PHE A 272 0.41 -26.90 19.12
CA PHE A 272 -0.54 -27.47 18.17
C PHE A 272 0.07 -28.58 17.31
N GLU A 273 1.33 -28.47 16.89
CA GLU A 273 2.01 -29.54 16.15
C GLU A 273 2.14 -30.82 16.98
N SER A 274 2.42 -30.66 18.28
CA SER A 274 2.51 -31.79 19.21
C SER A 274 1.13 -32.45 19.40
N GLY A 275 0.09 -31.65 19.65
CA GLY A 275 -1.28 -32.16 19.80
C GLY A 275 -1.82 -32.85 18.54
N LEU A 276 -1.49 -32.35 17.35
CA LEU A 276 -1.85 -33.02 16.09
C LEU A 276 -1.21 -34.40 15.97
N LYS A 277 0.06 -34.56 16.37
CA LYS A 277 0.77 -35.86 16.35
C LYS A 277 0.20 -36.84 17.37
N GLU A 278 -0.29 -36.36 18.50
CA GLU A 278 -0.96 -37.20 19.50
C GLU A 278 -2.32 -37.66 18.99
N LEU A 279 -3.14 -36.74 18.48
CA LEU A 279 -4.45 -37.07 17.92
C LEU A 279 -4.35 -38.03 16.73
N GLU A 280 -3.34 -37.84 15.87
CA GLU A 280 -3.04 -38.77 14.78
C GLU A 280 -2.80 -40.20 15.29
N LYS A 281 -2.02 -40.36 16.36
CA LYS A 281 -1.77 -41.67 16.98
C LYS A 281 -3.03 -42.26 17.58
N GLU A 282 -3.85 -41.45 18.26
CA GLU A 282 -5.13 -41.90 18.82
C GLU A 282 -6.08 -42.40 17.73
N ILE A 283 -6.20 -41.66 16.63
CA ILE A 283 -7.01 -42.09 15.49
C ILE A 283 -6.51 -43.43 14.94
N TYR A 284 -5.20 -43.58 14.72
CA TYR A 284 -4.63 -44.85 14.24
C TYR A 284 -4.89 -46.02 15.20
N ALA A 285 -4.94 -45.77 16.52
CA ALA A 285 -5.21 -46.79 17.52
C ALA A 285 -6.70 -47.20 17.61
N GLU A 286 -7.64 -46.34 17.22
CA GLU A 286 -9.08 -46.62 17.26
C GLU A 286 -9.60 -47.41 16.04
N VAL A 287 -8.93 -47.30 14.89
CA VAL A 287 -9.32 -48.01 13.65
C VAL A 287 -8.38 -49.15 13.25
N GLY A 288 -7.34 -49.42 14.04
CA GLY A 288 -6.30 -50.42 13.79
C GLY A 288 -6.03 -51.32 14.99
#